data_AF-A0A537NET8-F1
#
_entry.id   AF-A0A537NET8-F1
#
_cell.length_a   1.000
_cell.length_b   1.000
_cell.length_c   1.000
_cell.angle_alpha   90.00
_cell.angle_beta   90.00
_cell.angle_gamma   90.00
#
_symmetry.space_group_name_H-M   'P 1'
#
loop_
_entity.id
_entity.type
_entity.pdbx_description
1 polymer ?
#
loop_
_entity_poly.entity_id
_entity_poly.type
_entity_poly.pdbx_seq_one_letter_code
_entity_poly.pdbx_strand_id
1 'polypeptide(L)'
;MSGSGFLVTGKDDAAVQTLFDWVRYRVAFYGSTPAYWPVFEEHGLGDLGRKLNAMTKAGAWDKIAGEVSDDVVHLFAAVGRHDQIAQAIEARFGGLVDSIGASANSSKPSDLPPDLIQDIARIPTRYRRPT
;
A
#
# COMPACT_ATOMS: atom_id res chain seq x y z
N MET A 1 -13.23 -1.51 10.24
CA MET A 1 -12.30 -2.57 9.74
C MET A 1 -11.04 -1.86 9.29
N SER A 2 -9.87 -2.19 9.83
CA SER A 2 -8.63 -1.52 9.39
C SER A 2 -8.32 -1.97 7.97
N GLY A 3 -8.49 -1.09 6.98
CA GLY A 3 -8.03 -1.38 5.61
C GLY A 3 -6.51 -1.34 5.62
N SER A 4 -5.89 -2.52 5.66
CA SER A 4 -4.45 -2.65 5.55
C SER A 4 -4.04 -2.40 4.10
N GLY A 5 -3.78 -1.14 3.76
CA GLY A 5 -3.15 -0.74 2.52
C GLY A 5 -1.93 0.13 2.81
N PHE A 6 -1.03 0.24 1.83
CA PHE A 6 0.12 1.12 1.94
C PHE A 6 -0.28 2.57 1.67
N LEU A 7 0.38 3.49 2.38
CA LEU A 7 0.37 4.91 2.06
C LEU A 7 1.69 5.26 1.40
N VAL A 8 1.66 5.68 0.14
CA VAL A 8 2.84 6.06 -0.64
C VAL A 8 2.76 7.55 -0.93
N THR A 9 3.44 8.34 -0.11
CA THR A 9 3.43 9.79 -0.23
C THR A 9 4.80 10.41 0.05
N GLY A 10 4.95 11.66 -0.36
CA GLY A 10 6.17 12.44 -0.19
C GLY A 10 5.98 13.88 -0.67
N LYS A 11 6.97 14.72 -0.38
CA LYS A 11 6.97 16.15 -0.75
C LYS A 11 7.03 16.41 -2.27
N ASP A 12 7.56 15.48 -3.04
CA ASP A 12 7.77 15.57 -4.48
C ASP A 12 7.63 14.19 -5.14
N ASP A 13 7.56 14.18 -6.47
CA ASP A 13 7.35 12.95 -7.24
C ASP A 13 8.51 11.95 -7.09
N ALA A 14 9.74 12.43 -6.85
CA ALA A 14 10.91 11.58 -6.64
C ALA A 14 10.82 10.83 -5.29
N ALA A 15 10.38 11.50 -4.24
CA ALA A 15 10.10 10.90 -2.94
C ALA A 15 8.97 9.87 -3.03
N VAL A 16 7.90 10.18 -3.76
CA VAL A 16 6.79 9.25 -4.03
C VAL A 16 7.31 8.02 -4.78
N GLN A 17 8.08 8.19 -5.86
CA GLN A 17 8.59 7.07 -6.65
C GLN A 17 9.51 6.16 -5.82
N THR A 18 10.40 6.73 -5.01
CA THR A 18 11.28 5.96 -4.12
C THR A 18 10.48 5.07 -3.17
N LEU A 19 9.41 5.61 -2.58
CA LEU A 19 8.56 4.84 -1.69
C LEU A 19 7.67 3.84 -2.46
N PHE A 20 7.22 4.19 -3.65
CA PHE A 20 6.45 3.32 -4.54
C PHE A 20 7.23 2.06 -4.89
N ASP A 21 8.50 2.19 -5.27
CA ASP A 21 9.37 1.06 -5.60
C ASP A 21 9.62 0.17 -4.38
N TRP A 22 9.79 0.78 -3.21
CA TRP A 22 9.90 0.05 -1.96
C TRP A 22 8.62 -0.75 -1.63
N VAL A 23 7.44 -0.14 -1.82
CA VAL A 23 6.15 -0.82 -1.65
C VAL A 23 5.96 -1.92 -2.70
N ARG A 24 6.38 -1.72 -3.96
CA ARG A 24 6.32 -2.74 -5.01
C ARG A 24 7.03 -4.02 -4.56
N TYR A 25 8.23 -3.90 -3.98
CA TYR A 25 8.94 -5.04 -3.41
C TYR A 25 8.17 -5.70 -2.25
N ARG A 26 7.54 -4.91 -1.36
CA ARG A 26 6.72 -5.46 -0.26
C ARG A 26 5.53 -6.25 -0.79
N VAL A 27 4.82 -5.73 -1.78
CA VAL A 27 3.72 -6.43 -2.44
C VAL A 27 4.20 -7.75 -3.05
N ALA A 28 5.32 -7.74 -3.77
CA ALA A 28 5.92 -8.95 -4.32
C ALA A 28 6.28 -9.98 -3.22
N PHE A 29 6.87 -9.52 -2.12
CA PHE A 29 7.23 -10.35 -0.98
C PHE A 29 6.00 -11.00 -0.33
N TYR A 30 4.94 -10.22 -0.05
CA TYR A 30 3.70 -10.75 0.51
C TYR A 30 3.02 -11.72 -0.47
N GLY A 31 2.94 -11.37 -1.75
CA GLY A 31 2.39 -12.25 -2.79
C GLY A 31 3.12 -13.58 -2.94
N SER A 32 4.42 -13.62 -2.62
CA SER A 32 5.20 -14.86 -2.62
C SER A 32 4.86 -15.82 -1.47
N THR A 33 4.09 -15.39 -0.47
CA THR A 33 3.76 -16.18 0.72
C THR A 33 2.33 -16.74 0.60
N PRO A 34 2.13 -18.08 0.61
CA PRO A 34 0.82 -18.69 0.38
C PRO A 34 -0.31 -18.21 1.30
N ALA A 35 0.02 -17.79 2.53
CA ALA A 35 -0.96 -17.26 3.47
C ALA A 35 -1.66 -15.97 2.99
N TYR A 36 -1.07 -15.22 2.06
CA TYR A 36 -1.64 -13.98 1.49
C TYR A 36 -2.34 -14.18 0.15
N TRP A 37 -2.31 -15.40 -0.41
CA TRP A 37 -2.92 -15.68 -1.71
C TRP A 37 -4.42 -15.40 -1.80
N PRO A 38 -5.25 -15.67 -0.76
CA PRO A 38 -6.66 -15.31 -0.83
C PRO A 38 -6.88 -13.83 -1.20
N VAL A 39 -6.06 -12.92 -0.67
CA VAL A 39 -6.13 -11.48 -0.99
C VAL A 39 -5.75 -11.20 -2.45
N PHE A 40 -4.74 -11.90 -2.98
CA PHE A 40 -4.34 -11.76 -4.38
C PHE A 40 -5.38 -12.35 -5.32
N GLU A 41 -6.02 -13.45 -4.95
CA GLU A 41 -7.05 -14.14 -5.73
C GLU A 41 -8.33 -13.30 -5.87
N GLU A 42 -8.73 -12.55 -4.83
CA GLU A 42 -9.81 -11.55 -4.92
C GLU A 42 -9.56 -10.48 -6.00
N HIS A 43 -8.30 -10.27 -6.39
CA HIS A 43 -7.88 -9.35 -7.44
C HIS A 43 -7.48 -10.06 -8.75
N GLY A 44 -7.71 -11.37 -8.88
CA GLY A 44 -7.33 -12.15 -10.06
C GLY A 44 -5.81 -12.39 -10.19
N LEU A 45 -5.03 -12.17 -9.13
CA LEU A 45 -3.56 -12.25 -9.12
C LEU A 45 -3.02 -13.60 -8.62
N GLY A 46 -3.82 -14.67 -8.65
CA GLY A 46 -3.41 -15.99 -8.15
C GLY A 46 -2.17 -16.55 -8.86
N ASP A 47 -2.07 -16.37 -10.18
CA ASP A 47 -0.89 -16.81 -10.95
C ASP A 47 0.36 -16.00 -10.63
N LEU A 48 0.21 -14.70 -10.38
CA LEU A 48 1.29 -13.84 -9.93
C LEU A 48 1.83 -14.34 -8.57
N GLY A 49 0.96 -14.63 -7.60
CA GLY A 49 1.36 -15.18 -6.30
C GLY A 49 2.14 -16.50 -6.40
N ARG A 50 1.68 -17.42 -7.27
CA ARG A 50 2.38 -18.69 -7.56
C ARG A 50 3.75 -18.46 -8.19
N LYS A 51 3.84 -17.56 -9.17
CA LYS A 51 5.11 -17.20 -9.84
C LYS A 51 6.11 -16.62 -8.84
N LEU A 52 5.67 -15.66 -8.02
CA LEU A 52 6.49 -15.03 -6.99
C LEU A 52 7.00 -16.07 -5.98
N ASN A 53 6.16 -17.00 -5.53
CA ASN A 53 6.57 -18.09 -4.63
C ASN A 53 7.63 -19.00 -5.24
N ALA A 54 7.52 -19.34 -6.53
CA ALA A 54 8.53 -20.14 -7.22
C ALA A 54 9.86 -19.39 -7.31
N MET A 55 9.84 -18.08 -7.61
CA MET A 55 11.04 -17.25 -7.69
C MET A 55 11.76 -17.13 -6.34
N THR A 56 11.05 -16.92 -5.23
CA THR A 56 11.67 -16.82 -3.91
C THR A 56 12.30 -18.14 -3.46
N LYS A 57 11.66 -19.29 -3.75
CA LYS A 57 12.23 -20.63 -3.55
C LYS A 57 13.49 -20.87 -4.39
N ALA A 58 13.58 -20.26 -5.58
CA ALA A 58 14.76 -20.30 -6.43
C ALA A 58 15.84 -19.27 -6.05
N GLY A 59 15.64 -18.50 -4.97
CA GLY A 59 16.59 -17.49 -4.49
C GLY A 59 16.59 -16.19 -5.29
N ALA A 60 15.66 -15.98 -6.23
CA ALA A 60 15.59 -14.82 -7.11
C ALA A 60 14.92 -13.60 -6.46
N TRP A 61 15.30 -13.29 -5.22
CA TRP A 61 14.70 -12.23 -4.38
C TRP A 61 14.85 -10.84 -4.99
N ASP A 62 15.94 -10.57 -5.69
CA ASP A 62 16.24 -9.30 -6.36
C ASP A 62 15.34 -9.04 -7.59
N LYS A 63 14.67 -10.08 -8.10
CA LYS A 63 13.88 -10.01 -9.34
C LYS A 63 12.37 -9.93 -9.12
N ILE A 64 11.88 -10.31 -7.93
CA ILE A 64 10.44 -10.45 -7.68
C ILE A 64 9.68 -9.13 -7.84
N ALA A 65 10.31 -7.99 -7.55
CA ALA A 65 9.68 -6.68 -7.73
C ALA A 65 9.37 -6.37 -9.19
N GLY A 66 10.18 -6.88 -10.14
CA GLY A 66 9.96 -6.68 -11.57
C GLY A 66 8.73 -7.40 -12.13
N GLU A 67 8.14 -8.30 -11.36
CA GLU A 67 6.91 -9.02 -11.73
C GLU A 67 5.63 -8.31 -11.29
N VAL A 68 5.76 -7.25 -10.50
CA VAL A 68 4.63 -6.49 -9.97
C VAL A 68 4.48 -5.21 -10.79
N SER A 69 3.39 -5.11 -11.55
CA SER A 69 3.07 -3.90 -12.32
C SER A 69 2.61 -2.75 -11.41
N ASP A 70 2.61 -1.53 -11.94
CA ASP A 70 2.14 -0.34 -11.22
C ASP A 70 0.66 -0.47 -10.83
N ASP A 71 -0.16 -1.02 -11.72
CA ASP A 71 -1.57 -1.30 -11.44
C ASP A 71 -1.74 -2.20 -10.21
N VAL A 72 -0.89 -3.23 -10.09
CA VAL A 72 -0.90 -4.12 -8.91
C VAL A 72 -0.48 -3.37 -7.66
N VAL A 73 0.49 -2.46 -7.73
CA VAL A 73 0.84 -1.61 -6.57
C VAL A 73 -0.35 -0.73 -6.18
N HIS A 74 -1.04 -0.13 -7.14
CA HIS A 74 -2.24 0.70 -6.88
C HIS A 74 -3.42 -0.10 -6.32
N LEU A 75 -3.51 -1.40 -6.58
CA LEU A 75 -4.45 -2.29 -5.89
C LEU A 75 -4.16 -2.41 -4.40
N PHE A 76 -2.95 -2.11 -3.91
CA PHE A 76 -2.61 -2.25 -2.49
C PHE A 76 -2.16 -0.95 -1.82
N ALA A 77 -2.05 0.14 -2.57
CA ALA A 77 -1.53 1.42 -2.10
C ALA A 77 -2.40 2.61 -2.52
N ALA A 78 -2.60 3.56 -1.60
CA ALA A 78 -2.94 4.94 -1.97
C ALA A 78 -1.63 5.69 -2.27
N VAL A 79 -1.58 6.38 -3.40
CA VAL A 79 -0.35 6.96 -3.95
C VAL A 79 -0.59 8.40 -4.36
N GLY A 80 0.30 9.29 -3.97
CA GLY A 80 0.26 10.70 -4.36
C GLY A 80 1.18 11.54 -3.47
N ARG A 81 1.59 12.71 -3.93
CA ARG A 81 2.32 13.67 -3.09
C ARG A 81 1.47 14.14 -1.90
N HIS A 82 2.09 14.84 -0.95
CA HIS A 82 1.39 15.40 0.22
C HIS A 82 0.12 16.20 -0.17
N ASP A 83 0.17 16.98 -1.25
CA ASP A 83 -0.94 17.79 -1.77
C ASP A 83 -2.05 16.97 -2.44
N GLN A 84 -1.82 15.69 -2.74
CA GLN A 84 -2.72 14.83 -3.52
C GLN A 84 -3.24 13.63 -2.73
N ILE A 85 -2.52 13.21 -1.69
CA ILE A 85 -2.73 11.91 -1.06
C ILE A 85 -4.06 11.83 -0.31
N ALA A 86 -4.59 12.93 0.21
CA ALA A 86 -5.92 12.94 0.83
C ALA A 86 -7.01 12.48 -0.16
N GLN A 87 -6.96 12.98 -1.41
CA GLN A 87 -7.88 12.57 -2.46
C GLN A 87 -7.67 11.10 -2.87
N ALA A 88 -6.41 10.66 -2.96
CA ALA A 88 -6.08 9.27 -3.28
C ALA A 88 -6.57 8.29 -2.20
N ILE A 89 -6.46 8.67 -0.92
CA ILE A 89 -7.00 7.91 0.21
C ILE A 89 -8.52 7.84 0.11
N GLU A 90 -9.21 8.96 -0.14
CA GLU A 90 -10.66 8.98 -0.26
C GLU A 90 -11.16 8.10 -1.42
N ALA A 91 -10.52 8.17 -2.59
CA ALA A 91 -10.85 7.31 -3.72
C ALA A 91 -10.64 5.81 -3.41
N ARG A 92 -9.60 5.47 -2.64
CA ARG A 92 -9.22 4.09 -2.32
C ARG A 92 -10.02 3.50 -1.15
N PHE A 93 -10.31 4.32 -0.14
CA PHE A 93 -10.76 3.88 1.18
C PHE A 93 -11.99 4.63 1.72
N GLY A 94 -12.53 5.60 0.97
CA GLY A 94 -13.66 6.42 1.38
C GLY A 94 -14.83 5.58 1.89
N GLY A 95 -15.23 5.80 3.14
CA GLY A 95 -16.34 5.09 3.78
C GLY A 95 -16.08 3.65 4.24
N LEU A 96 -14.86 3.10 4.13
CA LEU A 96 -14.57 1.69 4.46
C LEU A 96 -13.57 1.48 5.60
N VAL A 97 -12.73 2.47 5.94
CA VAL A 97 -11.66 2.32 6.92
C VAL A 97 -11.67 3.42 7.96
N ASP A 98 -11.23 3.09 9.18
CA ASP A 98 -11.37 3.95 10.36
C ASP A 98 -10.02 4.35 10.97
N SER A 99 -8.95 3.84 10.37
CA SER A 99 -7.55 4.08 10.74
C SER A 99 -6.66 3.66 9.56
N ILE A 100 -5.72 4.52 9.19
CA ILE A 100 -4.65 4.24 8.22
C ILE A 100 -3.32 4.46 8.93
N GLY A 101 -2.42 3.50 8.84
CA GLY A 101 -1.06 3.67 9.33
C GLY A 101 -0.31 4.69 8.47
N ALA A 102 0.08 5.82 9.07
CA ALA A 102 0.87 6.88 8.43
C ALA A 102 2.32 6.47 8.06
N SER A 103 2.70 5.23 8.40
CA SER A 103 4.05 4.73 8.21
C SER A 103 4.01 3.51 7.31
N ALA A 104 4.53 3.66 6.09
CA ALA A 104 4.90 2.53 5.25
C ALA A 104 6.11 1.79 5.85
N ASN A 105 6.94 2.45 6.66
CA ASN A 105 8.20 1.94 7.21
C ASN A 105 8.40 2.38 8.67
N SER A 106 8.43 1.43 9.61
CA SER A 106 8.68 1.69 11.04
C SER A 106 10.04 2.33 11.36
N SER A 107 10.95 2.35 10.39
CA SER A 107 12.33 2.84 10.53
C SER A 107 12.54 4.28 10.02
N LYS A 108 11.51 4.92 9.44
CA LYS A 108 11.53 6.34 9.07
C LYS A 108 10.36 7.06 9.76
N PRO A 109 10.62 8.11 10.56
CA PRO A 109 9.55 9.00 11.00
C PRO A 109 8.80 9.51 9.77
N SER A 110 7.48 9.45 9.78
CA SER A 110 6.65 10.05 8.73
C SER A 110 6.93 11.55 8.68
N ASP A 111 7.30 12.08 7.52
CA ASP A 111 7.50 13.51 7.26
C ASP A 111 6.19 14.23 6.86
N LEU A 112 5.06 13.60 7.19
CA LEU A 112 3.73 14.14 6.92
C LEU A 112 3.56 15.48 7.65
N PRO A 113 3.20 16.55 6.94
CA PRO A 113 2.96 17.82 7.57
C PRO A 113 1.66 17.77 8.41
N PRO A 114 1.56 18.54 9.52
CA PRO A 114 0.44 18.42 10.47
C PRO A 114 -0.94 18.71 9.88
N ASP A 115 -1.02 19.57 8.88
CA ASP A 115 -2.22 19.90 8.10
C ASP A 115 -2.72 18.69 7.28
N LEU A 116 -1.81 17.96 6.64
CA LEU A 116 -2.16 16.74 5.93
C LEU A 116 -2.70 15.64 6.87
N ILE A 117 -2.15 15.53 8.08
CA ILE A 117 -2.69 14.63 9.11
C ILE A 117 -4.13 15.02 9.48
N GLN A 118 -4.42 16.31 9.57
CA GLN A 118 -5.78 16.80 9.85
C GLN A 118 -6.74 16.54 8.68
N ASP A 119 -6.30 16.69 7.44
CA ASP A 119 -7.13 16.41 6.26
C ASP A 119 -7.48 14.93 6.13
N ILE A 120 -6.51 14.04 6.37
CA ILE A 120 -6.75 12.59 6.42
C ILE A 120 -7.74 12.24 7.54
N ALA A 121 -7.62 12.88 8.71
CA ALA A 121 -8.52 12.65 9.85
C ALA A 121 -9.96 13.13 9.62
N ARG A 122 -10.20 14.00 8.62
CA ARG A 122 -11.52 14.54 8.27
C ARG A 122 -12.28 13.70 7.26
N ILE A 123 -11.64 12.72 6.61
CA ILE A 123 -12.29 11.83 5.65
C ILE A 123 -13.39 11.05 6.39
N PRO A 124 -14.67 11.16 5.99
CA PRO A 124 -15.78 10.55 6.72
C PRO A 124 -15.70 9.02 6.68
N THR A 125 -15.71 8.40 7.86
CA THR A 125 -15.65 6.94 8.03
C THR A 125 -17.01 6.41 8.46
N ARG A 126 -17.38 5.20 7.99
CA ARG A 126 -18.69 4.59 8.33
C ARG A 126 -18.71 3.88 9.69
N TYR A 127 -17.57 3.72 10.35
CA TYR A 127 -17.48 3.02 11.63
C TYR A 127 -17.60 3.97 12.82
N ARG A 128 -18.59 3.73 13.68
CA ARG A 128 -18.58 4.25 15.06
C ARG A 128 -17.81 3.27 15.92
N ARG A 129 -16.85 3.77 16.70
CA ARG A 129 -16.25 3.00 17.81
C ARG A 129 -17.38 2.46 18.69
N PRO A 130 -17.39 1.16 19.04
CA PRO A 130 -18.19 0.69 20.16
C PRO A 130 -17.63 1.36 21.42
N THR A 131 -18.52 1.97 22.21
CA THR A 131 -18.24 2.43 23.58
C THR A 131 -17.89 1.28 24.48
#